data_AF-A0A842URA8-F1
#
_entry.id   AF-A0A842URA8-F1
#
_cell.length_a   1.000
_cell.length_b   1.000
_cell.length_c   1.000
_cell.angle_alpha   90.00
_cell.angle_beta   90.00
_cell.angle_gamma   90.00
#
_symmetry.space_group_name_H-M   'P 1'
#
loop_
_entity.id
_entity.type
_entity.pdbx_description
1 polymer ?
#
loop_
_entity_poly.entity_id
_entity_poly.type
_entity_poly.pdbx_seq_one_letter_code
_entity_poly.pdbx_strand_id
1 'polypeptide(L)'
;MRCTKHRRQTTGACNWCGKQLCPYCIGKKEGGKLYCDKCAMRLSTVKRAKVPKPEKPKKTSRARAQPVIEEKPTQQKKVFSVDEEGYLILEQ
;
A
#
# COMPACT_ATOMS: atom_id res chain seq x y z
N MET A 1 -10.31 27.32 -23.16
CA MET A 1 -10.57 28.07 -21.90
C MET A 1 -9.25 28.70 -21.42
N ARG A 2 -9.30 29.89 -20.80
CA ARG A 2 -8.10 30.66 -20.39
C ARG A 2 -8.04 30.74 -18.86
N CYS A 3 -6.83 30.74 -18.31
CA CYS A 3 -6.65 30.87 -16.86
C CYS A 3 -7.13 32.25 -16.41
N THR A 4 -7.88 32.32 -15.30
CA THR A 4 -8.47 33.57 -14.81
C THR A 4 -7.42 34.61 -14.41
N LYS A 5 -6.23 34.17 -13.98
CA LYS A 5 -5.17 35.07 -13.52
C LYS A 5 -4.24 35.52 -14.65
N HIS A 6 -3.75 34.57 -15.45
CA HIS A 6 -2.71 34.84 -16.45
C HIS A 6 -3.24 34.87 -17.89
N ARG A 7 -4.53 34.57 -18.13
CA ARG A 7 -5.18 34.46 -19.45
C ARG A 7 -4.48 33.50 -20.45
N ARG A 8 -3.54 32.68 -19.98
CA ARG A 8 -2.84 31.64 -20.75
C ARG A 8 -3.70 30.38 -20.90
N GLN A 9 -3.25 29.45 -21.76
CA GLN A 9 -3.89 28.16 -21.95
C GLN A 9 -3.98 27.39 -20.62
N THR A 10 -5.16 26.84 -20.35
CA THR A 10 -5.45 26.10 -19.11
C THR A 10 -5.04 24.65 -19.25
N THR A 11 -4.36 24.13 -18.23
CA THR A 11 -4.01 22.71 -18.14
C THR A 11 -5.12 21.90 -17.47
N GLY A 12 -5.92 22.53 -16.61
CA GLY A 12 -7.07 21.91 -15.96
C GLY A 12 -7.69 22.81 -14.89
N ALA A 13 -8.63 22.28 -14.12
CA ALA A 13 -9.31 23.01 -13.05
C ALA A 13 -8.81 22.57 -11.66
N CYS A 14 -8.82 23.49 -10.70
CA CYS A 14 -8.55 23.19 -9.30
C CYS A 14 -9.64 22.26 -8.75
N ASN A 15 -9.27 21.09 -8.22
CA ASN A 15 -10.23 20.11 -7.72
C ASN A 15 -10.94 20.55 -6.42
N TRP A 16 -10.46 21.61 -5.76
CA TRP A 16 -11.08 22.16 -4.56
C TRP A 16 -12.01 23.34 -4.87
N CYS A 17 -11.52 24.35 -5.60
CA CYS A 17 -12.27 25.60 -5.82
C CYS A 17 -12.77 25.79 -7.25
N GLY A 18 -12.54 24.83 -8.15
CA GLY A 18 -13.02 24.86 -9.54
C GLY A 18 -12.35 25.88 -10.47
N LYS A 19 -11.40 26.70 -9.97
CA LYS A 19 -10.73 27.71 -10.81
C LYS A 19 -9.89 27.07 -11.91
N GLN A 20 -9.94 27.65 -13.10
CA GLN A 20 -9.14 27.24 -14.25
C GLN A 20 -7.66 27.62 -14.07
N LEU A 21 -6.76 26.63 -14.11
CA LEU A 21 -5.34 26.78 -13.83
C LEU A 21 -4.51 26.59 -15.10
N CYS A 22 -3.54 27.49 -15.30
CA CYS A 22 -2.42 27.30 -16.22
C CYS A 22 -1.25 26.60 -15.49
N PRO A 23 -0.18 26.17 -16.20
CA PRO A 23 0.97 25.51 -15.58
C PRO A 23 1.58 26.30 -14.40
N TYR A 24 1.56 27.63 -14.51
CA TYR A 24 2.09 28.57 -13.50
C TYR A 24 1.17 28.82 -12.29
N CYS A 25 -0.10 28.38 -12.34
CA CYS A 25 -1.06 28.56 -11.23
C CYS A 25 -1.27 27.28 -10.42
N ILE A 26 -0.63 26.17 -10.82
CA ILE A 26 -0.74 24.89 -10.14
C ILE A 26 0.25 24.89 -8.98
N GLY A 27 -0.26 24.94 -7.76
CA GLY A 27 0.57 24.93 -6.54
C GLY A 27 0.86 23.51 -6.03
N LYS A 28 -0.02 22.53 -6.30
CA LYS A 28 0.19 21.12 -5.93
C LYS A 28 -0.51 20.18 -6.91
N LYS A 29 0.10 19.02 -7.15
CA LYS A 29 -0.50 17.89 -7.87
C LYS A 29 -0.50 16.66 -6.97
N GLU A 30 -1.65 16.01 -6.82
CA GLU A 30 -1.79 14.81 -6.00
C GLU A 30 -2.63 13.78 -6.75
N GLY A 31 -2.01 12.67 -7.18
CA GLY A 31 -2.72 11.55 -7.84
C GLY A 31 -3.57 11.96 -9.05
N GLY A 32 -3.12 12.93 -9.85
CA GLY A 32 -3.87 13.44 -11.01
C GLY A 32 -4.79 14.63 -10.70
N LYS A 33 -5.02 14.96 -9.43
CA LYS A 33 -5.79 16.15 -9.02
C LYS A 33 -4.89 17.38 -9.00
N LEU A 34 -5.37 18.47 -9.58
CA LEU A 34 -4.68 19.77 -9.59
C LEU A 34 -5.23 20.68 -8.51
N TYR A 35 -4.35 21.41 -7.81
CA TYR A 35 -4.73 22.40 -6.81
C TYR A 35 -4.02 23.73 -7.06
N CYS A 36 -4.73 24.85 -6.86
CA CYS A 36 -4.13 26.19 -6.93
C CYS A 36 -3.32 26.49 -5.66
N ASP A 37 -2.39 27.45 -5.70
CA ASP A 37 -1.55 27.83 -4.55
C ASP A 37 -2.34 28.04 -3.24
N LYS A 38 -3.46 28.75 -3.30
CA LYS A 38 -4.28 29.02 -2.11
C LYS A 38 -4.86 27.74 -1.51
N CYS A 39 -5.32 26.81 -2.35
CA CYS A 39 -5.87 25.54 -1.90
C CYS A 39 -4.76 24.58 -1.44
N ALA A 40 -3.64 24.55 -2.17
CA ALA A 40 -2.46 23.78 -1.82
C ALA A 40 -1.89 24.18 -0.45
N MET A 41 -1.80 25.48 -0.15
CA MET A 41 -1.42 25.95 1.18
C MET A 41 -2.33 25.39 2.26
N ARG A 42 -3.66 25.52 2.10
CA ARG A 42 -4.65 25.03 3.09
C ARG A 42 -4.57 23.52 3.31
N LEU A 43 -4.30 22.76 2.25
CA LEU A 43 -4.05 21.31 2.32
C LEU A 43 -2.78 20.99 3.10
N SER A 44 -1.72 21.78 2.91
CA SER A 44 -0.41 21.53 3.52
C SER A 44 -0.27 22.02 4.96
N THR A 45 -1.02 23.04 5.40
CA THR A 45 -0.92 23.57 6.78
C THR A 45 -1.50 22.67 7.85
N VAL A 46 -2.20 21.58 7.48
CA VAL A 46 -2.58 20.55 8.46
C VAL A 46 -1.35 19.73 8.81
N LYS A 47 -0.46 20.29 9.65
CA LYS A 47 0.46 19.48 10.44
C LYS A 47 -0.43 18.51 11.22
N ARG A 48 -0.41 17.22 10.87
CA ARG A 48 -1.07 16.18 11.67
C ARG A 48 -0.65 16.43 13.12
N ALA A 49 -1.61 16.78 13.98
CA ALA A 49 -1.37 16.82 15.40
C ALA A 49 -0.70 15.50 15.76
N LYS A 50 0.47 15.57 16.41
CA LYS A 50 1.20 14.37 16.81
C LYS A 50 0.34 13.68 17.85
N VAL A 51 -0.48 12.73 17.40
CA VAL A 51 -1.33 11.94 18.28
C VAL A 51 -0.38 11.27 19.28
N PRO A 52 -0.61 11.41 20.60
CA PRO A 52 0.21 10.73 21.58
C PRO A 52 0.19 9.23 21.25
N LYS A 53 1.38 8.63 21.12
CA LYS A 53 1.48 7.20 20.85
C LYS A 53 0.76 6.48 22.00
N PRO A 54 -0.19 5.58 21.72
CA PRO A 54 -0.81 4.80 22.78
C PRO A 54 0.30 4.09 23.56
N GLU A 55 0.28 4.22 24.89
CA GLU A 55 1.18 3.47 25.75
C GLU A 55 1.04 1.99 25.39
N LYS A 56 2.13 1.38 24.95
CA LYS A 56 2.12 -0.04 24.63
C LYS A 56 1.74 -0.76 25.92
N PRO A 57 0.71 -1.63 25.92
CA PRO A 57 0.38 -2.41 27.10
C PRO A 57 1.64 -3.18 27.50
N LYS A 58 2.08 -2.98 28.75
CA LYS A 58 3.20 -3.74 29.32
C LYS A 58 2.84 -5.20 29.11
N LYS A 59 3.58 -5.88 28.24
CA LYS A 59 3.42 -7.32 28.02
C LYS A 59 3.72 -7.95 29.38
N THR A 60 2.69 -8.32 30.12
CA THR A 60 2.82 -9.28 31.21
C THR A 60 3.40 -10.51 30.54
N SER A 61 4.66 -10.82 30.83
CA SER A 61 5.34 -12.01 30.37
C SER A 61 4.57 -13.21 30.92
N ARG A 62 3.54 -13.64 30.19
CA ARG A 62 2.95 -14.96 30.37
C ARG A 62 4.09 -15.93 30.11
N ALA A 63 4.49 -16.63 31.16
CA ALA A 63 5.45 -17.71 31.10
C ALA A 63 5.10 -18.58 29.90
N ARG A 64 6.07 -18.74 29.00
CA ARG A 64 5.94 -19.47 27.75
C ARG A 64 5.72 -20.93 28.11
N ALA A 65 4.45 -21.37 28.11
CA ALA A 65 4.12 -22.78 28.18
C ALA A 65 4.84 -23.48 27.01
N GLN A 66 5.65 -24.47 27.33
CA GLN A 66 6.42 -25.21 26.35
C GLN A 66 5.46 -25.98 25.44
N PRO A 67 5.68 -26.01 24.12
CA PRO A 67 4.87 -26.82 23.23
C PRO A 67 5.19 -28.29 23.47
N VAL A 68 4.16 -29.07 23.84
CA VAL A 68 4.23 -30.53 23.82
C VAL A 68 4.39 -30.94 22.36
N ILE A 69 5.53 -31.56 22.05
CA ILE A 69 5.86 -32.02 20.70
C ILE A 69 5.04 -33.29 20.48
N GLU A 70 3.94 -33.17 19.74
CA GLU A 70 3.16 -34.33 19.28
C GLU A 70 3.88 -34.95 18.08
N GLU A 71 4.46 -36.13 18.29
CA GLU A 71 5.18 -36.90 17.27
C GLU A 71 4.20 -37.35 16.17
N LYS A 72 4.33 -36.78 14.97
CA LYS A 72 3.55 -37.23 13.81
C LYS A 72 4.15 -38.52 13.23
N PRO A 73 3.31 -39.51 12.87
CA PRO A 73 3.78 -40.75 12.25
C PRO A 73 4.34 -40.49 10.84
N THR A 74 5.52 -41.06 10.60
CA THR A 74 6.32 -41.01 9.38
C THR A 74 5.53 -41.54 8.17
N GLN A 75 5.25 -40.66 7.20
CA GLN A 75 4.68 -41.08 5.92
C GLN A 75 5.75 -41.75 5.06
N GLN A 76 5.57 -43.05 4.78
CA GLN A 76 6.40 -43.80 3.84
C GLN A 76 6.18 -43.26 2.42
N LYS A 77 7.25 -42.73 1.80
CA LYS A 77 7.25 -42.37 0.38
C LYS A 77 7.33 -43.65 -0.45
N LYS A 78 6.31 -43.91 -1.26
CA LYS A 78 6.41 -44.88 -2.35
C LYS A 78 7.25 -44.24 -3.46
N VAL A 79 8.35 -44.91 -3.81
CA VAL A 79 9.20 -44.53 -4.94
C VAL A 79 8.58 -45.16 -6.18
N PHE A 80 8.36 -44.36 -7.21
CA PHE A 80 7.97 -44.84 -8.52
C PHE A 80 9.19 -44.80 -9.42
N SER A 81 9.40 -45.88 -10.17
CA SER A 81 10.43 -45.98 -11.19
C SER A 81 9.77 -45.87 -12.57
N VAL A 82 10.51 -45.34 -13.55
CA VAL A 82 10.07 -45.21 -14.94
C VAL A 82 10.97 -46.08 -15.79
N ASP A 83 10.38 -46.93 -16.63
CA ASP A 83 11.11 -47.87 -17.48
C ASP A 83 11.60 -47.18 -18.75
N GLU A 84 12.48 -47.84 -19.51
CA GLU A 84 13.09 -47.28 -20.73
C GLU A 84 12.06 -46.91 -21.83
N GLU A 85 10.84 -47.47 -21.76
CA GLU A 85 9.72 -47.14 -22.66
C GLU A 85 8.80 -46.02 -22.13
N GLY A 86 9.09 -45.45 -20.95
CA GLY A 86 8.42 -44.27 -20.40
C GLY A 86 7.11 -44.54 -19.64
N TYR A 87 6.83 -45.79 -19.27
CA TYR A 87 5.69 -46.13 -18.43
C TYR A 87 6.08 -46.12 -16.93
N LEU A 88 5.10 -45.84 -16.06
CA LEU A 88 5.28 -45.82 -14.60
C LEU A 88 4.85 -47.16 -14.02
N ILE A 89 5.78 -47.92 -13.44
CA ILE A 89 5.47 -49.20 -12.77
C ILE A 89 5.47 -49.00 -11.24
N LEU A 90 4.45 -49.54 -10.57
CA LEU A 90 4.49 -49.75 -9.12
C LEU A 90 5.21 -51.07 -8.82
N GLU A 91 6.38 -51.02 -8.21
CA GLU A 91 6.93 -52.19 -7.52
C GLU A 91 6.16 -52.39 -6.20
N GLN A 92 5.60 -53.59 -6.00
CA GLN A 92 4.93 -54.02 -4.76
C GLN A 92 5.92 -54.73 -3.84
#